data_AF-A0A5D0S751-F1
#
_entry.id   AF-A0A5D0S751-F1
#
_cell.length_a   1.000
_cell.length_b   1.000
_cell.length_c   1.000
_cell.angle_alpha   90.00
_cell.angle_beta   90.00
_cell.angle_gamma   90.00
#
_symmetry.space_group_name_H-M   'P 1'
#
loop_
_entity.id
_entity.type
_entity.pdbx_description
1 polymer ?
#
loop_
_entity_poly.entity_id
_entity_poly.type
_entity_poly.pdbx_seq_one_letter_code
_entity_poly.pdbx_strand_id
1 'polypeptide(L)'
;MEDEICTLTLKTLRTELASEIANFKAYDVPAICVRIGLSEGSEEEAFQSKHKYAQKRIAAQSADELLKSARLLHAEQGGYALGEVLAKLDDLKGRPITKLTRRRLIKLFDGQPLATEVEQMDFIRSVWPIEDMPVGNGIQYDNLESFLVQHTLRNDDLTQQELMEYLGLLECSTSRLFRFLEAVTSAEYQAVKRQSELAKAIDQLLRHDGYALVKSGTISGSPLFKVRHIPDGSPSDNEISIAIKNFETSQVSPRWQAALESRSSNPERSITLARTLLEDVCKWILHEAGDGWDEADDLPALYKKTAKVLNLAPDDHTEQIFKQILGSCQSVVSALGALRNKLGDAHSIGPKRVRPAARHAELAVNLAGTMSTFLIATWANKNDNT
;
A
#
# COMPACT_ATOMS: atom_id res chain seq x y z
N MET A 1 6.71 14.82 16.54
CA MET A 1 7.62 14.31 15.49
C MET A 1 7.03 14.56 14.11
N GLU A 2 5.79 14.11 13.82
CA GLU A 2 5.12 14.37 12.54
C GLU A 2 4.92 15.87 12.25
N ASP A 3 4.48 16.67 13.23
CA ASP A 3 4.33 18.13 13.06
C ASP A 3 5.66 18.85 12.77
N GLU A 4 6.74 18.37 13.38
CA GLU A 4 8.08 18.92 13.20
C GLU A 4 8.65 18.58 11.81
N ILE A 5 8.43 17.34 11.36
CA ILE A 5 8.77 16.89 10.00
C ILE A 5 7.98 17.70 8.97
N CYS A 6 6.66 17.84 9.15
CA CYS A 6 5.81 18.64 8.27
C CYS A 6 6.30 20.11 8.19
N THR A 7 6.65 20.70 9.34
CA THR A 7 7.19 22.07 9.40
C THR A 7 8.52 22.20 8.64
N LEU A 8 9.43 21.24 8.80
CA LEU A 8 10.70 21.22 8.10
C LEU A 8 10.51 21.07 6.59
N THR A 9 9.64 20.16 6.16
CA THR A 9 9.35 19.93 4.73
C THR A 9 8.67 21.15 4.10
N LEU A 10 7.77 21.84 4.81
CA LEU A 10 7.19 23.10 4.36
C LEU A 10 8.23 24.22 4.25
N LYS A 11 9.24 24.25 5.12
CA LYS A 11 10.36 25.20 5.00
C LYS A 11 11.17 24.91 3.73
N THR A 12 11.47 23.64 3.46
CA THR A 12 12.14 23.23 2.22
C THR A 12 11.30 23.59 1.00
N LEU A 13 9.99 23.37 1.03
CA LEU A 13 9.08 23.72 -0.07
C LEU A 13 9.15 25.22 -0.43
N ARG A 14 9.22 26.09 0.58
CA ARG A 14 9.38 27.54 0.35
C ARG A 14 10.69 27.87 -0.37
N THR A 15 11.78 27.22 0.04
CA THR A 15 13.10 27.41 -0.57
C THR A 15 13.11 26.92 -2.01
N GLU A 16 12.64 25.70 -2.26
CA GLU A 16 12.63 25.11 -3.62
C GLU A 16 11.71 25.88 -4.56
N LEU A 17 10.53 26.31 -4.09
CA LEU A 17 9.64 27.14 -4.91
C LEU A 17 10.30 28.48 -5.28
N ALA A 18 11.01 29.12 -4.34
CA ALA A 18 11.73 30.35 -4.62
C ALA A 18 12.90 30.14 -5.61
N SER A 19 13.61 29.02 -5.49
CA SER A 19 14.69 28.63 -6.41
C SER A 19 14.16 28.39 -7.82
N GLU A 20 13.06 27.65 -7.97
CA GLU A 20 12.44 27.39 -9.27
C GLU A 20 11.93 28.68 -9.94
N ILE A 21 11.30 29.57 -9.18
CA ILE A 21 10.92 30.90 -9.70
C ILE A 21 12.16 31.69 -10.13
N ALA A 22 13.28 31.55 -9.40
CA ALA A 22 14.52 32.23 -9.73
C ALA A 22 15.21 31.69 -11.00
N ASN A 23 14.80 30.55 -11.55
CA ASN A 23 15.31 30.04 -12.83
C ASN A 23 14.79 30.84 -14.03
N PHE A 24 13.66 31.54 -13.90
CA PHE A 24 13.10 32.36 -14.97
C PHE A 24 13.88 33.66 -15.21
N LYS A 25 13.60 34.32 -16.33
CA LYS A 25 14.16 35.64 -16.62
C LYS A 25 13.48 36.70 -15.73
N ALA A 26 14.25 37.68 -15.29
CA ALA A 26 13.78 38.65 -14.29
C ALA A 26 12.50 39.40 -14.68
N TYR A 27 12.32 39.69 -15.98
CA TYR A 27 11.11 40.35 -16.50
C TYR A 27 9.87 39.42 -16.56
N ASP A 28 10.06 38.10 -16.60
CA ASP A 28 8.94 37.13 -16.60
C ASP A 28 8.48 36.78 -15.18
N VAL A 29 9.36 36.94 -14.18
CA VAL A 29 9.13 36.53 -12.78
C VAL A 29 7.85 37.14 -12.19
N PRO A 30 7.54 38.45 -12.34
CA PRO A 30 6.30 39.00 -11.80
C PRO A 30 5.04 38.34 -12.37
N ALA A 31 4.98 38.16 -13.69
CA ALA A 31 3.83 37.54 -14.36
C ALA A 31 3.64 36.07 -13.93
N ILE A 32 4.73 35.32 -13.78
CA ILE A 32 4.70 33.94 -13.30
C ILE A 32 4.17 33.87 -11.86
N CYS A 33 4.67 34.75 -10.97
CA CYS A 33 4.20 34.81 -9.60
C CYS A 33 2.68 35.05 -9.53
N VAL A 34 2.16 36.01 -10.29
CA VAL A 34 0.71 36.26 -10.34
C VAL A 34 -0.05 35.03 -10.87
N ARG A 35 0.45 34.38 -11.93
CA ARG A 35 -0.18 33.19 -12.52
C ARG A 35 -0.32 32.03 -11.52
N ILE A 36 0.68 31.81 -10.68
CA ILE A 36 0.65 30.74 -9.67
C ILE A 36 -0.03 31.16 -8.36
N GLY A 37 -0.56 32.39 -8.26
CA GLY A 37 -1.33 32.87 -7.11
C GLY A 37 -0.50 33.56 -6.02
N LEU A 38 0.72 34.01 -6.33
CA LEU A 38 1.51 34.90 -5.47
C LEU A 38 1.14 36.36 -5.71
N SER A 39 1.39 37.21 -4.71
CA SER A 39 1.15 38.65 -4.82
C SER A 39 2.03 39.31 -5.87
N GLU A 40 1.50 40.33 -6.54
CA GLU A 40 2.20 41.11 -7.56
C GLU A 40 3.39 41.90 -6.97
N GLY A 41 4.35 42.29 -7.82
CA GLY A 41 5.11 43.53 -7.62
C GLY A 41 6.02 43.83 -8.80
N SER A 42 7.02 44.68 -8.60
CA SER A 42 7.71 45.32 -9.71
C SER A 42 8.80 44.46 -10.34
N GLU A 43 9.02 44.68 -11.64
CA GLU A 43 10.18 44.13 -12.35
C GLU A 43 11.49 44.57 -11.71
N GLU A 44 11.58 45.82 -11.22
CA GLU A 44 12.78 46.32 -10.54
C GLU A 44 13.18 45.46 -9.33
N GLU A 45 12.23 45.02 -8.51
CA GLU A 45 12.49 44.11 -7.40
C GLU A 45 13.04 42.76 -7.91
N ALA A 46 12.48 42.25 -9.02
CA ALA A 46 12.89 40.98 -9.62
C ALA A 46 14.30 41.07 -10.25
N PHE A 47 14.65 42.21 -10.85
CA PHE A 47 15.99 42.48 -11.40
C PHE A 47 17.05 42.56 -10.30
N GLN A 48 16.73 43.08 -9.12
CA GLN A 48 17.67 43.10 -7.99
C GLN A 48 17.98 41.68 -7.49
N SER A 49 16.95 40.85 -7.30
CA SER A 49 17.13 39.44 -6.95
C SER A 49 15.83 38.66 -7.14
N LYS A 50 15.79 37.81 -8.16
CA LYS A 50 14.66 36.90 -8.43
C LYS A 50 14.31 36.01 -7.24
N HIS A 51 15.34 35.49 -6.55
CA HIS A 51 15.13 34.62 -5.39
C HIS A 51 14.52 35.39 -4.20
N LYS A 52 15.06 36.58 -3.85
CA LYS A 52 14.48 37.40 -2.76
C LYS A 52 13.08 37.90 -3.12
N TYR A 53 12.84 38.25 -4.39
CA TYR A 53 11.53 38.61 -4.91
C TYR A 53 10.50 37.50 -4.64
N ALA A 54 10.84 36.27 -4.98
CA ALA A 54 9.97 35.11 -4.77
C ALA A 54 9.78 34.83 -3.26
N GLN A 55 10.85 34.83 -2.49
CA GLN A 55 10.85 34.53 -1.06
C GLN A 55 9.96 35.49 -0.25
N LYS A 56 10.00 36.80 -0.57
CA LYS A 56 9.14 37.83 0.03
C LYS A 56 7.64 37.52 -0.14
N ARG A 57 7.26 37.00 -1.31
CA ARG A 57 5.86 36.71 -1.67
C ARG A 57 5.38 35.39 -1.10
N ILE A 58 6.26 34.38 -1.13
CA ILE A 58 6.03 33.06 -0.54
C ILE A 58 5.85 33.17 0.98
N ALA A 59 6.57 34.09 1.65
CA ALA A 59 6.46 34.29 3.09
C ALA A 59 5.06 34.74 3.56
N ALA A 60 4.30 35.42 2.69
CA ALA A 60 2.96 35.89 3.00
C ALA A 60 1.86 34.82 2.82
N GLN A 61 2.17 33.68 2.20
CA GLN A 61 1.20 32.62 1.94
C GLN A 61 1.01 31.68 3.14
N SER A 62 -0.23 31.23 3.31
CA SER A 62 -0.58 30.07 4.13
C SER A 62 0.00 28.77 3.54
N ALA A 63 0.00 27.69 4.32
CA ALA A 63 0.49 26.39 3.86
C ALA A 63 -0.32 25.84 2.66
N ASP A 64 -1.63 26.04 2.64
CA ASP A 64 -2.51 25.56 1.57
C ASP A 64 -2.30 26.35 0.26
N GLU A 65 -2.15 27.68 0.36
CA GLU A 65 -1.82 28.54 -0.79
C GLU A 65 -0.44 28.22 -1.36
N LEU A 66 0.53 27.96 -0.48
CA LEU A 66 1.87 27.55 -0.86
C LEU A 66 1.85 26.24 -1.65
N LEU A 67 1.15 25.22 -1.14
CA LEU A 67 0.99 23.93 -1.81
C LEU A 67 0.32 24.07 -3.17
N LYS A 68 -0.73 24.91 -3.26
CA LYS A 68 -1.41 25.18 -4.53
C LYS A 68 -0.47 25.84 -5.54
N SER A 69 0.26 26.87 -5.13
CA SER A 69 1.20 27.61 -5.98
C SER A 69 2.34 26.72 -6.47
N ALA A 70 2.91 25.92 -5.57
CA ALA A 70 3.98 24.98 -5.89
C ALA A 70 3.52 23.90 -6.88
N ARG A 71 2.32 23.33 -6.70
CA ARG A 71 1.77 22.34 -7.63
C ARG A 71 1.49 22.92 -9.02
N LEU A 72 0.98 24.16 -9.09
CA LEU A 72 0.77 24.85 -10.36
C LEU A 72 2.08 25.05 -11.11
N LEU A 73 3.13 25.55 -10.43
CA LEU A 73 4.43 25.74 -11.05
C LEU A 73 5.07 24.41 -11.49
N HIS A 74 5.02 23.39 -10.63
CA HIS A 74 5.58 22.08 -10.94
C HIS A 74 4.88 21.42 -12.15
N ALA A 75 3.56 21.60 -12.30
CA ALA A 75 2.83 21.10 -13.46
C ALA A 75 3.25 21.77 -14.78
N GLU A 76 3.74 23.01 -14.74
CA GLU A 76 4.20 23.74 -15.94
C GLU A 76 5.66 23.46 -16.30
N GLN A 77 6.55 23.23 -15.32
CA GLN A 77 8.01 23.14 -15.54
C GLN A 77 8.61 21.76 -15.28
N GLY A 78 8.00 20.93 -14.43
CA GLY A 78 8.47 19.56 -14.14
C GLY A 78 9.74 19.44 -13.29
N GLY A 79 10.24 20.53 -12.68
CA GLY A 79 11.50 20.53 -11.91
C GLY A 79 11.59 19.48 -10.80
N TYR A 80 12.71 18.76 -10.73
CA TYR A 80 12.92 17.62 -9.81
C TYR A 80 12.79 18.01 -8.33
N ALA A 81 13.54 19.04 -7.88
CA ALA A 81 13.64 19.37 -6.47
C ALA A 81 12.28 19.76 -5.87
N LEU A 82 11.53 20.61 -6.59
CA LEU A 82 10.17 21.00 -6.19
C LEU A 82 9.20 19.80 -6.20
N GLY A 83 9.24 18.98 -7.26
CA GLY A 83 8.39 17.79 -7.37
C GLY A 83 8.64 16.78 -6.26
N GLU A 84 9.90 16.58 -5.90
CA GLU A 84 10.30 15.65 -4.85
C GLU A 84 9.84 16.12 -3.46
N VAL A 85 9.90 17.42 -3.16
CA VAL A 85 9.37 17.96 -1.89
C VAL A 85 7.85 17.85 -1.83
N LEU A 86 7.15 18.12 -2.95
CA LEU A 86 5.70 17.95 -3.03
C LEU A 86 5.29 16.49 -2.80
N ALA A 87 5.99 15.54 -3.43
CA ALA A 87 5.74 14.11 -3.24
C ALA A 87 5.96 13.69 -1.79
N LYS A 88 7.01 14.18 -1.13
CA LYS A 88 7.26 13.91 0.30
C LYS A 88 6.16 14.47 1.22
N LEU A 89 5.56 15.61 0.88
CA LEU A 89 4.41 16.14 1.62
C LEU A 89 3.15 15.29 1.41
N ASP A 90 2.94 14.75 0.21
CA ASP A 90 1.84 13.83 -0.06
C ASP A 90 2.04 12.49 0.69
N ASP A 91 3.29 12.04 0.84
CA ASP A 91 3.63 10.82 1.60
C ASP A 91 3.27 10.90 3.08
N LEU A 92 3.25 12.10 3.68
CA LEU A 92 2.88 12.28 5.10
C LEU A 92 1.45 11.82 5.42
N LYS A 93 0.59 11.68 4.41
CA LYS A 93 -0.78 11.17 4.57
C LYS A 93 -0.86 9.64 4.52
N GLY A 94 0.19 8.99 4.04
CA GLY A 94 0.26 7.55 3.83
C GLY A 94 1.06 6.84 4.91
N ARG A 95 1.06 5.51 4.85
CA ARG A 95 1.91 4.67 5.69
C ARG A 95 3.37 4.78 5.20
N PRO A 96 4.33 5.23 6.03
CA PRO A 96 5.70 5.42 5.56
C PRO A 96 6.44 4.10 5.39
N ILE A 97 7.27 3.99 4.35
CA ILE A 97 8.29 2.93 4.26
C ILE A 97 9.48 3.34 5.11
N THR A 98 9.80 2.51 6.10
CA THR A 98 10.79 2.81 7.13
C THR A 98 12.21 2.89 6.55
N LYS A 99 13.08 3.67 7.18
CA LYS A 99 14.52 3.69 6.84
C LYS A 99 15.17 2.32 6.97
N LEU A 100 14.65 1.46 7.86
CA LEU A 100 15.13 0.08 8.01
C LEU A 100 14.84 -0.75 6.75
N THR A 101 13.62 -0.70 6.23
CA THR A 101 13.24 -1.38 4.98
C THR A 101 14.04 -0.84 3.80
N ARG A 102 14.22 0.48 3.71
CA ARG A 102 15.05 1.12 2.67
C ARG A 102 16.51 0.63 2.70
N ARG A 103 17.12 0.56 3.88
CA ARG A 103 18.48 0.00 4.04
C ARG A 103 18.55 -1.47 3.63
N ARG A 104 17.54 -2.27 3.96
CA ARG A 104 17.47 -3.68 3.53
C ARG A 104 17.31 -3.82 2.02
N LEU A 105 16.51 -2.96 1.39
CA LEU A 105 16.36 -2.89 -0.06
C LEU A 105 17.69 -2.55 -0.73
N ILE A 106 18.41 -1.55 -0.24
CA ILE A 106 19.75 -1.20 -0.74
C ILE A 106 20.68 -2.41 -0.64
N LYS A 107 20.71 -3.09 0.52
CA LYS A 107 21.53 -4.30 0.69
C LYS A 107 21.23 -5.45 -0.28
N LEU A 108 20.01 -5.53 -0.85
CA LEU A 108 19.71 -6.55 -1.87
C LEU A 108 20.55 -6.40 -3.14
N PHE A 109 21.02 -5.18 -3.43
CA PHE A 109 21.81 -4.86 -4.60
C PHE A 109 23.31 -4.79 -4.30
N ASP A 110 23.75 -5.09 -3.08
CA ASP A 110 25.17 -5.09 -2.75
C ASP A 110 25.93 -6.14 -3.57
N GLY A 111 26.96 -5.70 -4.30
CA GLY A 111 27.71 -6.54 -5.24
C GLY A 111 26.89 -7.08 -6.43
N GLN A 112 25.74 -6.47 -6.73
CA GLN A 112 24.81 -6.92 -7.75
C GLN A 112 24.39 -5.76 -8.67
N PRO A 113 24.32 -5.95 -10.00
CA PRO A 113 23.93 -4.86 -10.91
C PRO A 113 22.44 -4.49 -10.74
N LEU A 114 22.11 -3.21 -10.99
CA LEU A 114 20.73 -2.73 -10.93
C LEU A 114 19.87 -3.25 -12.10
N ALA A 115 20.50 -3.55 -13.23
CA ALA A 115 19.88 -4.09 -14.45
C ALA A 115 20.77 -5.16 -15.08
N THR A 116 20.17 -6.11 -15.80
CA THR A 116 20.92 -7.15 -16.54
C THR A 116 20.76 -7.05 -18.05
N GLU A 117 19.68 -6.44 -18.54
CA GLU A 117 19.39 -6.32 -19.98
C GLU A 117 19.87 -4.98 -20.57
N VAL A 118 20.18 -4.01 -19.71
CA VAL A 118 20.66 -2.67 -20.09
C VAL A 118 21.83 -2.25 -19.22
N GLU A 119 22.61 -1.29 -19.70
CA GLU A 119 23.69 -0.68 -18.92
C GLU A 119 23.13 0.02 -17.66
N GLN A 120 23.88 -0.04 -16.57
CA GLN A 120 23.43 0.48 -15.27
C GLN A 120 23.09 1.98 -15.33
N MET A 121 23.86 2.77 -16.09
CA MET A 121 23.59 4.21 -16.23
C MET A 121 22.30 4.50 -17.01
N ASP A 122 21.96 3.69 -18.01
CA ASP A 122 20.71 3.86 -18.76
C ASP A 122 19.50 3.49 -17.90
N PHE A 123 19.64 2.45 -17.08
CA PHE A 123 18.64 2.15 -16.05
C PHE A 123 18.46 3.31 -15.06
N ILE A 124 19.55 3.91 -14.57
CA ILE A 124 19.45 5.02 -13.62
C ILE A 124 18.74 6.22 -14.26
N ARG A 125 19.07 6.57 -15.51
CA ARG A 125 18.41 7.65 -16.25
C ARG A 125 16.92 7.43 -16.45
N SER A 126 16.47 6.18 -16.57
CA SER A 126 15.04 5.88 -16.74
C SER A 126 14.22 6.08 -15.46
N VAL A 127 14.85 6.01 -14.29
CA VAL A 127 14.19 6.13 -12.98
C VAL A 127 14.38 7.51 -12.34
N TRP A 128 15.55 8.11 -12.52
CA TRP A 128 15.95 9.39 -11.92
C TRP A 128 16.38 10.42 -12.98
N PRO A 129 15.93 11.68 -12.86
CA PRO A 129 16.43 12.79 -13.68
C PRO A 129 17.79 13.25 -13.15
N ILE A 130 18.82 12.41 -13.26
CA ILE A 130 20.15 12.65 -12.67
C ILE A 130 20.86 13.90 -13.21
N GLU A 131 20.45 14.42 -14.36
CA GLU A 131 20.90 15.70 -14.92
C GLU A 131 20.41 16.91 -14.12
N ASP A 132 19.23 16.79 -13.49
CA ASP A 132 18.59 17.85 -12.69
C ASP A 132 18.81 17.66 -11.18
N MET A 133 19.48 16.57 -10.80
CA MET A 133 19.72 16.24 -9.39
C MET A 133 21.02 16.87 -8.87
N PRO A 134 21.00 17.53 -7.71
CA PRO A 134 22.21 18.00 -7.06
C PRO A 134 23.00 16.81 -6.47
N VAL A 135 24.33 16.91 -6.45
CA VAL A 135 25.20 15.87 -5.87
C VAL A 135 25.25 15.94 -4.34
N GLY A 136 25.13 17.16 -3.80
CA GLY A 136 25.23 17.44 -2.37
C GLY A 136 26.06 18.69 -2.08
N ASN A 137 26.00 19.16 -0.84
CA ASN A 137 26.72 20.37 -0.44
C ASN A 137 28.23 20.13 -0.41
N GLY A 138 28.99 21.02 -1.06
CA GLY A 138 30.45 21.02 -1.01
C GLY A 138 31.13 20.06 -1.99
N ILE A 139 30.37 19.42 -2.88
CA ILE A 139 30.89 18.55 -3.93
C ILE A 139 30.89 19.33 -5.24
N GLN A 140 32.05 19.42 -5.91
CA GLN A 140 32.23 20.26 -7.09
C GLN A 140 31.89 19.50 -8.38
N TYR A 141 30.59 19.37 -8.65
CA TYR A 141 30.05 18.80 -9.88
C TYR A 141 28.80 19.57 -10.29
N ASP A 142 28.55 19.65 -11.59
CA ASP A 142 27.41 20.39 -12.14
C ASP A 142 26.08 19.69 -11.80
N ASN A 143 26.06 18.36 -11.86
CA ASN A 143 24.90 17.53 -11.54
C ASN A 143 25.30 16.10 -11.14
N LEU A 144 24.33 15.33 -10.66
CA LEU A 144 24.55 13.96 -10.21
C LEU A 144 25.01 13.03 -11.34
N GLU A 145 24.58 13.24 -12.58
CA GLU A 145 25.07 12.44 -13.70
C GLU A 145 26.58 12.55 -13.88
N SER A 146 27.11 13.78 -13.93
CA SER A 146 28.54 14.02 -14.12
C SER A 146 29.38 13.38 -13.00
N PHE A 147 28.88 13.41 -11.77
CA PHE A 147 29.49 12.74 -10.63
C PHE A 147 29.47 11.22 -10.78
N LEU A 148 28.30 10.64 -11.07
CA LEU A 148 28.17 9.19 -11.20
C LEU A 148 29.04 8.66 -12.35
N VAL A 149 29.00 9.30 -13.52
CA VAL A 149 29.85 8.91 -14.66
C VAL A 149 31.34 8.94 -14.31
N GLN A 150 31.80 9.95 -13.57
CA GLN A 150 33.20 10.05 -13.15
C GLN A 150 33.58 8.90 -12.21
N HIS A 151 32.73 8.57 -11.26
CA HIS A 151 33.07 7.63 -10.19
C HIS A 151 32.71 6.17 -10.49
N THR A 152 31.80 5.91 -11.44
CA THR A 152 31.44 4.54 -11.85
C THR A 152 32.11 4.10 -13.14
N LEU A 153 32.21 4.97 -14.16
CA LEU A 153 32.72 4.57 -15.48
C LEU A 153 34.20 4.90 -15.68
N ARG A 154 34.71 5.97 -15.06
CA ARG A 154 36.10 6.41 -15.26
C ARG A 154 37.04 5.91 -14.16
N ASN A 155 36.60 5.97 -12.90
CA ASN A 155 37.44 5.65 -11.75
C ASN A 155 37.13 4.29 -11.10
N ASP A 156 35.89 3.80 -11.23
CA ASP A 156 35.40 2.59 -10.54
C ASP A 156 35.68 2.62 -9.01
N ASP A 157 35.43 3.79 -8.40
CA ASP A 157 35.72 4.09 -6.99
C ASP A 157 34.45 4.30 -6.15
N LEU A 158 33.26 4.04 -6.71
CA LEU A 158 31.97 4.15 -6.04
C LEU A 158 31.31 2.79 -5.85
N THR A 159 31.05 2.40 -4.61
CA THR A 159 30.34 1.15 -4.34
C THR A 159 28.85 1.24 -4.72
N GLN A 160 28.23 0.09 -4.96
CA GLN A 160 26.80 0.05 -5.31
C GLN A 160 25.92 0.64 -4.19
N GLN A 161 26.29 0.44 -2.93
CA GLN A 161 25.60 1.03 -1.79
C GLN A 161 25.68 2.56 -1.82
N GLU A 162 26.88 3.12 -1.98
CA GLU A 162 27.07 4.58 -2.04
C GLU A 162 26.33 5.19 -3.22
N LEU A 163 26.37 4.55 -4.39
CA LEU A 163 25.59 4.96 -5.56
C LEU A 163 24.10 5.08 -5.23
N MET A 164 23.52 4.08 -4.58
CA MET A 164 22.10 4.11 -4.18
C MET A 164 21.79 5.18 -3.12
N GLU A 165 22.76 5.48 -2.24
CA GLU A 165 22.65 6.58 -1.28
C GLU A 165 22.66 7.95 -1.98
N TYR A 166 23.53 8.15 -2.97
CA TYR A 166 23.54 9.37 -3.80
C TYR A 166 22.28 9.53 -4.67
N LEU A 167 21.68 8.43 -5.14
CA LEU A 167 20.35 8.44 -5.77
C LEU A 167 19.22 8.75 -4.79
N GLY A 168 19.53 8.85 -3.50
CA GLY A 168 18.61 9.27 -2.45
C GLY A 168 17.66 8.19 -1.96
N LEU A 169 17.93 6.89 -2.20
CA LEU A 169 16.97 5.82 -1.86
C LEU A 169 16.57 5.77 -0.38
N LEU A 170 17.39 6.28 0.53
CA LEU A 170 17.08 6.38 1.95
C LEU A 170 16.04 7.47 2.27
N GLU A 171 16.01 8.55 1.50
CA GLU A 171 15.25 9.76 1.83
C GLU A 171 14.26 10.17 0.74
N CYS A 172 14.25 9.50 -0.42
CA CYS A 172 13.37 9.83 -1.53
C CYS A 172 11.89 9.57 -1.18
N SER A 173 11.01 10.26 -1.89
CA SER A 173 9.57 10.08 -1.79
C SER A 173 9.17 8.63 -2.08
N THR A 174 8.06 8.21 -1.49
CA THR A 174 7.51 6.86 -1.66
C THR A 174 7.18 6.60 -3.13
N SER A 175 6.68 7.62 -3.85
CA SER A 175 6.43 7.53 -5.29
C SER A 175 7.71 7.25 -6.11
N ARG A 176 8.83 7.89 -5.74
CA ARG A 176 10.15 7.63 -6.35
C ARG A 176 10.66 6.23 -6.03
N LEU A 177 10.54 5.81 -4.78
CA LEU A 177 10.90 4.46 -4.36
C LEU A 177 10.08 3.42 -5.14
N PHE A 178 8.78 3.62 -5.31
CA PHE A 178 7.93 2.72 -6.10
C PHE A 178 8.36 2.66 -7.55
N ARG A 179 8.65 3.80 -8.18
CA ARG A 179 9.18 3.83 -9.55
C ARG A 179 10.46 3.00 -9.67
N PHE A 180 11.38 3.12 -8.71
CA PHE A 180 12.59 2.31 -8.68
C PHE A 180 12.28 0.81 -8.54
N LEU A 181 11.44 0.42 -7.57
CA LEU A 181 11.11 -1.00 -7.31
C LEU A 181 10.38 -1.65 -8.49
N GLU A 182 9.51 -0.91 -9.16
CA GLU A 182 8.83 -1.34 -10.37
C GLU A 182 9.80 -1.47 -11.55
N ALA A 183 10.77 -0.55 -11.67
CA ALA A 183 11.79 -0.60 -12.71
C ALA A 183 12.77 -1.76 -12.49
N VAL A 184 13.36 -1.94 -11.31
CA VAL A 184 14.29 -3.07 -11.04
C VAL A 184 13.62 -4.44 -11.12
N THR A 185 12.29 -4.50 -11.20
CA THR A 185 11.54 -5.74 -11.44
C THR A 185 10.84 -5.75 -12.80
N SER A 186 11.14 -4.80 -13.68
CA SER A 186 10.63 -4.75 -15.04
C SER A 186 11.37 -5.73 -15.94
N ALA A 187 10.63 -6.39 -16.83
CA ALA A 187 11.20 -7.25 -17.87
C ALA A 187 11.98 -6.47 -18.94
N GLU A 188 11.85 -5.14 -18.97
CA GLU A 188 12.66 -4.26 -19.82
C GLU A 188 14.13 -4.22 -19.37
N TYR A 189 14.37 -4.39 -18.06
CA TYR A 189 15.70 -4.21 -17.47
C TYR A 189 16.29 -5.50 -16.86
N GLN A 190 15.46 -6.54 -16.68
CA GLN A 190 15.86 -7.77 -16.00
C GLN A 190 15.57 -9.03 -16.82
N ALA A 191 16.50 -9.99 -16.73
CA ALA A 191 16.29 -11.36 -17.14
C ALA A 191 15.15 -12.01 -16.31
N VAL A 192 14.31 -12.82 -16.94
CA VAL A 192 13.10 -13.41 -16.34
C VAL A 192 13.34 -14.11 -14.99
N LYS A 193 14.47 -14.83 -14.86
CA LYS A 193 14.83 -15.53 -13.62
C LYS A 193 15.11 -14.53 -12.50
N ARG A 194 15.98 -13.55 -12.74
CA ARG A 194 16.36 -12.51 -11.78
C ARG A 194 15.18 -11.62 -11.42
N GLN A 195 14.33 -11.31 -12.40
CA GLN A 195 13.09 -10.59 -12.20
C GLN A 195 12.21 -11.25 -11.12
N SER A 196 12.03 -12.57 -11.21
CA SER A 196 11.22 -13.35 -10.27
C SER A 196 11.86 -13.43 -8.87
N GLU A 197 13.19 -13.57 -8.81
CA GLU A 197 13.96 -13.58 -7.56
C GLU A 197 13.89 -12.23 -6.84
N LEU A 198 14.12 -11.13 -7.56
CA LEU A 198 14.02 -9.77 -7.03
C LEU A 198 12.60 -9.45 -6.57
N ALA A 199 11.60 -9.78 -7.37
CA ALA A 199 10.21 -9.51 -7.01
C ALA A 199 9.82 -10.21 -5.68
N LYS A 200 10.26 -11.46 -5.49
CA LYS A 200 10.03 -12.21 -4.25
C LYS A 200 10.76 -11.59 -3.05
N ALA A 201 12.03 -11.22 -3.21
CA ALA A 201 12.84 -10.62 -2.14
C ALA A 201 12.30 -9.24 -1.72
N ILE A 202 11.94 -8.40 -2.70
CA ILE A 202 11.36 -7.07 -2.46
C ILE A 202 10.00 -7.18 -1.77
N ASP A 203 9.11 -8.07 -2.23
CA ASP A 203 7.79 -8.26 -1.62
C ASP A 203 7.89 -8.64 -0.13
N GLN A 204 8.84 -9.52 0.22
CA GLN A 204 9.07 -9.91 1.62
C GLN A 204 9.47 -8.71 2.49
N LEU A 205 10.30 -7.81 1.98
CA LEU A 205 10.72 -6.62 2.73
C LEU A 205 9.58 -5.60 2.87
N LEU A 206 8.82 -5.36 1.80
CA LEU A 206 7.74 -4.37 1.80
C LEU A 206 6.56 -4.74 2.71
N ARG A 207 6.27 -6.03 2.88
CA ARG A 207 5.13 -6.51 3.68
C ARG A 207 5.14 -5.99 5.11
N HIS A 208 6.33 -5.84 5.70
CA HIS A 208 6.48 -5.32 7.06
C HIS A 208 6.03 -3.85 7.20
N ASP A 209 6.11 -3.08 6.11
CA ASP A 209 5.70 -1.68 6.06
C ASP A 209 4.29 -1.51 5.46
N GLY A 210 3.54 -2.59 5.27
CA GLY A 210 2.17 -2.54 4.75
C GLY A 210 2.06 -2.41 3.24
N TYR A 211 3.10 -2.79 2.49
CA TYR A 211 3.10 -2.77 1.03
C TYR A 211 3.40 -4.15 0.46
N ALA A 212 2.88 -4.44 -0.72
CA ALA A 212 3.17 -5.65 -1.48
C ALA A 212 3.60 -5.29 -2.89
N LEU A 213 4.55 -6.05 -3.44
CA LEU A 213 4.90 -6.00 -4.84
C LEU A 213 4.12 -7.09 -5.57
N VAL A 214 3.07 -6.70 -6.29
CA VAL A 214 2.12 -7.63 -6.91
C VAL A 214 2.24 -7.64 -8.42
N LYS A 215 2.04 -8.83 -9.03
CA LYS A 215 1.90 -8.94 -10.49
C LYS A 215 0.62 -8.23 -10.91
N SER A 216 0.74 -7.07 -11.53
CA SER A 216 -0.38 -6.25 -12.01
C SER A 216 -0.81 -6.60 -13.43
N GLY A 217 -0.04 -7.42 -14.15
CA GLY A 217 -0.36 -7.83 -15.52
C GLY A 217 0.82 -8.52 -16.19
N THR A 218 0.83 -8.46 -17.52
CA THR A 218 1.94 -8.92 -18.36
C THR A 218 2.18 -7.95 -19.50
N ILE A 219 3.45 -7.77 -19.88
CA ILE A 219 3.85 -7.03 -21.08
C ILE A 219 4.69 -7.97 -21.94
N SER A 220 4.28 -8.20 -23.19
CA SER A 220 4.96 -9.11 -24.12
C SER A 220 5.22 -10.52 -23.55
N GLY A 221 4.28 -11.03 -22.74
CA GLY A 221 4.39 -12.33 -22.08
C GLY A 221 5.15 -12.32 -20.74
N SER A 222 5.86 -11.24 -20.42
CA SER A 222 6.62 -11.10 -19.18
C SER A 222 5.79 -10.46 -18.06
N PRO A 223 5.99 -10.84 -16.78
CA PRO A 223 5.28 -10.24 -15.66
C PRO A 223 5.50 -8.72 -15.53
N LEU A 224 4.43 -7.99 -15.26
CA LEU A 224 4.49 -6.58 -14.83
C LEU A 224 4.19 -6.51 -13.34
N PHE A 225 5.13 -6.01 -12.55
CA PHE A 225 4.96 -5.83 -11.10
C PHE A 225 4.63 -4.37 -10.76
N LYS A 226 3.79 -4.18 -9.75
CA LYS A 226 3.48 -2.87 -9.17
C LYS A 226 3.45 -2.92 -7.66
N VAL A 227 3.91 -1.86 -7.01
CA VAL A 227 3.78 -1.74 -5.56
C VAL A 227 2.36 -1.31 -5.23
N ARG A 228 1.74 -1.97 -4.25
CA ARG A 228 0.40 -1.62 -3.75
C ARG A 228 0.40 -1.62 -2.24
N HIS A 229 -0.39 -0.72 -1.65
CA HIS A 229 -0.71 -0.79 -0.24
C HIS A 229 -1.48 -2.08 0.04
N ILE A 230 -1.00 -2.86 1.00
CA ILE A 230 -1.76 -3.97 1.57
C ILE A 230 -2.83 -3.31 2.43
N PRO A 231 -4.13 -3.45 2.13
CA PRO A 231 -5.18 -2.95 3.00
C PRO A 231 -4.87 -3.40 4.43
N ASP A 232 -4.92 -2.49 5.40
CA ASP A 232 -4.62 -2.85 6.78
C ASP A 232 -5.49 -4.05 7.16
N GLY A 233 -4.82 -5.19 7.38
CA GLY A 233 -5.49 -6.37 7.88
C GLY A 233 -5.93 -6.12 9.31
N SER A 234 -7.01 -6.77 9.73
CA SER A 234 -7.30 -6.82 11.17
C SER A 234 -6.17 -7.57 11.87
N PRO A 235 -5.79 -7.23 13.12
CA PRO A 235 -4.77 -7.98 13.86
C PRO A 235 -5.02 -9.50 13.90
N SER A 236 -6.30 -9.90 13.90
CA SER A 236 -6.73 -11.29 13.88
C SER A 236 -6.52 -12.00 12.53
N ASP A 237 -6.26 -11.29 11.43
CA ASP A 237 -6.20 -11.90 10.10
C ASP A 237 -5.10 -12.96 9.99
N ASN A 238 -3.93 -12.71 10.60
CA ASN A 238 -2.81 -13.64 10.51
C ASN A 238 -3.09 -14.94 11.29
N GLU A 239 -3.62 -14.82 12.50
CA GLU A 239 -3.98 -15.97 13.34
C GLU A 239 -5.10 -16.79 12.70
N ILE A 240 -6.13 -16.14 12.15
CA ILE A 240 -7.20 -16.80 11.41
C ILE A 240 -6.65 -17.49 10.15
N SER A 241 -5.75 -16.84 9.41
CA SER A 241 -5.11 -17.42 8.22
C SER A 241 -4.34 -18.71 8.55
N ILE A 242 -3.63 -18.73 9.68
CA ILE A 242 -2.90 -19.91 10.14
C ILE A 242 -3.86 -21.04 10.50
N ALA A 243 -4.90 -20.74 11.30
CA ALA A 243 -5.88 -21.74 11.72
C ALA A 243 -6.61 -22.38 10.52
N ILE A 244 -7.09 -21.57 9.58
CA ILE A 244 -7.78 -22.04 8.38
C ILE A 244 -6.84 -22.88 7.51
N LYS A 245 -5.60 -22.42 7.32
CA LYS A 245 -4.61 -23.15 6.51
C LYS A 245 -4.26 -24.51 7.09
N ASN A 246 -4.18 -24.64 8.42
CA ASN A 246 -3.90 -25.91 9.08
C ASN A 246 -5.08 -26.89 9.01
N PHE A 247 -6.31 -26.36 8.96
CA PHE A 247 -7.53 -27.17 8.82
C PHE A 247 -7.72 -27.69 7.40
N GLU A 248 -7.75 -26.80 6.40
CA GLU A 248 -8.02 -27.19 5.02
C GLU A 248 -7.35 -26.21 4.03
N THR A 249 -6.44 -26.75 3.21
CA THR A 249 -5.57 -25.94 2.35
C THR A 249 -6.10 -25.70 0.93
N SER A 250 -6.99 -26.54 0.42
CA SER A 250 -7.33 -26.60 -1.01
C SER A 250 -8.55 -25.77 -1.40
N GLN A 251 -9.52 -25.60 -0.51
CA GLN A 251 -10.80 -24.93 -0.78
C GLN A 251 -11.12 -23.78 0.18
N VAL A 252 -10.91 -23.96 1.49
CA VAL A 252 -11.28 -22.98 2.53
C VAL A 252 -10.25 -21.83 2.57
N SER A 253 -8.96 -22.16 2.53
CA SER A 253 -7.87 -21.17 2.56
C SER A 253 -7.91 -20.16 1.38
N PRO A 254 -8.07 -20.57 0.11
CA PRO A 254 -8.24 -19.63 -0.99
C PRO A 254 -9.45 -18.71 -0.84
N ARG A 255 -10.54 -19.20 -0.25
CA ARG A 255 -11.76 -18.42 -0.03
C ARG A 255 -11.58 -17.35 1.03
N TRP A 256 -10.93 -17.70 2.13
CA TRP A 256 -10.52 -16.74 3.15
C TRP A 256 -9.65 -15.63 2.55
N GLN A 257 -8.61 -16.00 1.80
CA GLN A 257 -7.71 -15.04 1.16
C GLN A 257 -8.47 -14.10 0.19
N ALA A 258 -9.36 -14.63 -0.63
CA ALA A 258 -10.19 -13.83 -1.52
C ALA A 258 -11.13 -12.88 -0.77
N ALA A 259 -11.63 -13.29 0.41
CA ALA A 259 -12.44 -12.43 1.27
C ALA A 259 -11.61 -11.24 1.78
N LEU A 260 -10.36 -11.49 2.21
CA LEU A 260 -9.44 -10.45 2.69
C LEU A 260 -9.14 -9.41 1.61
N GLU A 261 -8.79 -9.85 0.41
CA GLU A 261 -8.39 -9.00 -0.72
C GLU A 261 -9.53 -8.11 -1.25
N SER A 262 -10.78 -8.56 -1.05
CA SER A 262 -11.96 -7.82 -1.51
C SER A 262 -12.55 -6.85 -0.47
N ARG A 263 -12.10 -6.86 0.80
CA ARG A 263 -12.70 -6.03 1.88
C ARG A 263 -12.81 -4.54 1.55
N SER A 264 -11.73 -3.96 1.02
CA SER A 264 -11.67 -2.54 0.67
C SER A 264 -12.15 -2.25 -0.76
N SER A 265 -11.84 -3.15 -1.70
CA SER A 265 -12.05 -2.95 -3.13
C SER A 265 -13.44 -3.36 -3.63
N ASN A 266 -14.06 -4.37 -2.99
CA ASN A 266 -15.39 -4.87 -3.32
C ASN A 266 -16.10 -5.43 -2.07
N PRO A 267 -16.71 -4.55 -1.24
CA PRO A 267 -17.34 -4.93 0.03
C PRO A 267 -18.44 -5.99 -0.13
N GLU A 268 -19.25 -5.94 -1.19
CA GLU A 268 -20.32 -6.91 -1.46
C GLU A 268 -19.77 -8.32 -1.71
N ARG A 269 -18.71 -8.42 -2.53
CA ARG A 269 -17.99 -9.67 -2.78
C ARG A 269 -17.39 -10.22 -1.49
N SER A 270 -16.76 -9.35 -0.71
CA SER A 270 -16.11 -9.75 0.55
C SER A 270 -17.10 -10.32 1.56
N ILE A 271 -18.27 -9.68 1.72
CA ILE A 271 -19.37 -10.19 2.57
C ILE A 271 -19.87 -11.55 2.08
N THR A 272 -20.02 -11.73 0.77
CA THR A 272 -20.46 -13.01 0.19
C THR A 272 -19.44 -14.11 0.48
N LEU A 273 -18.15 -13.82 0.28
CA LEU A 273 -17.07 -14.76 0.56
C LEU A 273 -16.96 -15.11 2.04
N ALA A 274 -17.17 -14.14 2.95
CA ALA A 274 -17.20 -14.37 4.39
C ALA A 274 -18.30 -15.36 4.80
N ARG A 275 -19.50 -15.20 4.23
CA ARG A 275 -20.61 -16.14 4.46
C ARG A 275 -20.27 -17.54 3.93
N THR A 276 -19.84 -17.64 2.68
CA THR A 276 -19.52 -18.93 2.05
C THR A 276 -18.38 -19.63 2.78
N LEU A 277 -17.37 -18.90 3.26
CA LEU A 277 -16.29 -19.45 4.08
C LEU A 277 -16.84 -20.22 5.29
N LEU A 278 -17.77 -19.60 6.03
CA LEU A 278 -18.34 -20.24 7.22
C LEU A 278 -19.24 -21.43 6.86
N GLU A 279 -19.98 -21.35 5.75
CA GLU A 279 -20.76 -22.47 5.20
C GLU A 279 -19.83 -23.66 4.88
N ASP A 280 -18.70 -23.42 4.23
CA ASP A 280 -17.75 -24.48 3.87
C ASP A 280 -17.10 -25.10 5.09
N VAL A 281 -16.71 -24.31 6.09
CA VAL A 281 -16.16 -24.84 7.35
C VAL A 281 -17.18 -25.74 8.05
N CYS A 282 -18.45 -25.31 8.13
CA CYS A 282 -19.52 -26.15 8.69
C CYS A 282 -19.68 -27.47 7.91
N LYS A 283 -19.73 -27.42 6.58
CA LYS A 283 -19.84 -28.61 5.72
C LYS A 283 -18.65 -29.54 5.89
N TRP A 284 -17.44 -29.01 5.99
CA TRP A 284 -16.23 -29.81 6.14
C TRP A 284 -16.23 -30.55 7.49
N ILE A 285 -16.58 -29.86 8.57
CA ILE A 285 -16.71 -30.49 9.90
C ILE A 285 -17.80 -31.57 9.89
N LEU A 286 -18.96 -31.31 9.28
CA LEU A 286 -20.03 -32.31 9.17
C LEU A 286 -19.57 -33.54 8.39
N HIS A 287 -18.90 -33.32 7.25
CA HIS A 287 -18.36 -34.40 6.44
C HIS A 287 -17.35 -35.27 7.22
N GLU A 288 -16.40 -34.65 7.93
CA GLU A 288 -15.44 -35.41 8.75
C GLU A 288 -16.08 -36.12 9.94
N ALA A 289 -17.15 -35.56 10.50
CA ALA A 289 -17.92 -36.21 11.56
C ALA A 289 -18.78 -37.38 11.06
N GLY A 290 -18.88 -37.60 9.74
CA GLY A 290 -19.75 -38.60 9.14
C GLY A 290 -21.23 -38.20 9.12
N ASP A 291 -21.54 -36.93 9.38
CA ASP A 291 -22.89 -36.38 9.33
C ASP A 291 -23.17 -35.70 7.97
N GLY A 292 -24.42 -35.75 7.54
CA GLY A 292 -24.87 -35.15 6.29
C GLY A 292 -25.49 -33.75 6.45
N TRP A 293 -25.61 -33.04 5.34
CA TRP A 293 -26.44 -31.84 5.22
C TRP A 293 -27.33 -31.93 3.98
N ASP A 294 -28.39 -31.14 3.97
CA ASP A 294 -29.30 -31.02 2.82
C ASP A 294 -28.79 -29.91 1.90
N GLU A 295 -28.92 -30.05 0.57
CA GLU A 295 -28.47 -29.00 -0.36
C GLU A 295 -29.21 -27.66 -0.18
N ALA A 296 -30.41 -27.71 0.41
CA ALA A 296 -31.21 -26.53 0.73
C ALA A 296 -30.83 -25.86 2.07
N ASP A 297 -29.95 -26.47 2.86
CA ASP A 297 -29.54 -25.90 4.15
C ASP A 297 -28.78 -24.59 3.95
N ASP A 298 -29.29 -23.54 4.58
CA ASP A 298 -28.62 -22.26 4.67
C ASP A 298 -27.60 -22.23 5.82
N LEU A 299 -26.80 -21.17 5.89
CA LEU A 299 -25.77 -21.01 6.93
C LEU A 299 -26.32 -21.24 8.36
N PRO A 300 -27.47 -20.66 8.79
CA PRO A 300 -28.08 -20.98 10.08
C PRO A 300 -28.36 -22.47 10.30
N ALA A 301 -28.91 -23.17 9.30
CA ALA A 301 -29.20 -24.61 9.40
C ALA A 301 -27.91 -25.44 9.51
N LEU A 302 -26.92 -25.15 8.65
CA LEU A 302 -25.60 -25.79 8.69
C LEU A 302 -24.93 -25.62 10.05
N TYR A 303 -24.88 -24.38 10.56
CA TYR A 303 -24.29 -24.09 11.87
C TYR A 303 -24.98 -24.83 13.00
N LYS A 304 -26.32 -24.95 12.98
CA LYS A 304 -27.05 -25.70 14.01
C LYS A 304 -26.68 -27.18 14.00
N LYS A 305 -26.54 -27.79 12.82
CA LYS A 305 -26.07 -29.18 12.68
C LYS A 305 -24.64 -29.31 13.20
N THR A 306 -23.72 -28.44 12.78
CA THR A 306 -22.32 -28.44 13.25
C THR A 306 -22.21 -28.21 14.76
N ALA A 307 -22.99 -27.28 15.33
CA ALA A 307 -22.98 -27.02 16.77
C ALA A 307 -23.41 -28.24 17.57
N LYS A 308 -24.38 -29.04 17.08
CA LYS A 308 -24.77 -30.31 17.71
C LYS A 308 -23.61 -31.31 17.69
N VAL A 309 -22.93 -31.47 16.55
CA VAL A 309 -21.75 -32.35 16.43
C VAL A 309 -20.66 -31.94 17.42
N LEU A 310 -20.44 -30.65 17.60
CA LEU A 310 -19.39 -30.11 18.46
C LEU A 310 -19.80 -29.95 19.93
N ASN A 311 -21.01 -30.36 20.32
CA ASN A 311 -21.56 -30.15 21.67
C ASN A 311 -21.58 -28.66 22.09
N LEU A 312 -21.93 -27.78 21.15
CA LEU A 312 -22.02 -26.33 21.30
C LEU A 312 -23.46 -25.82 21.36
N ALA A 313 -24.47 -26.71 21.38
CA ALA A 313 -25.86 -26.27 21.48
C ALA A 313 -26.11 -25.70 22.89
N PRO A 314 -26.66 -24.48 23.04
CA PRO A 314 -26.85 -23.87 24.37
C PRO A 314 -27.63 -24.74 25.37
N ASP A 315 -28.56 -25.56 24.88
CA ASP A 315 -29.38 -26.44 25.71
C ASP A 315 -28.59 -27.59 26.36
N ASP A 316 -27.42 -27.93 25.80
CA ASP A 316 -26.55 -29.01 26.30
C ASP A 316 -25.63 -28.55 27.45
N HIS A 317 -25.65 -27.26 27.80
CA HIS A 317 -24.82 -26.68 28.87
C HIS A 317 -25.67 -26.32 30.09
N THR A 318 -25.12 -26.39 31.30
CA THR A 318 -25.83 -26.01 32.54
C THR A 318 -25.57 -24.55 32.93
N GLU A 319 -24.34 -24.10 32.72
CA GLU A 319 -23.86 -22.77 33.09
C GLU A 319 -24.49 -21.67 32.22
N GLN A 320 -25.20 -20.74 32.86
CA GLN A 320 -25.94 -19.69 32.18
C GLN A 320 -25.05 -18.81 31.27
N ILE A 321 -23.79 -18.59 31.68
CA ILE A 321 -22.85 -17.78 30.91
C ILE A 321 -22.48 -18.45 29.57
N PHE A 322 -22.28 -19.77 29.55
CA PHE A 322 -21.98 -20.50 28.32
C PHE A 322 -23.18 -20.53 27.39
N LYS A 323 -24.40 -20.68 27.92
CA LYS A 323 -25.63 -20.56 27.12
C LYS A 323 -25.72 -19.22 26.41
N GLN A 324 -25.43 -18.13 27.12
CA GLN A 324 -25.51 -16.78 26.57
C GLN A 324 -24.47 -16.54 25.47
N ILE A 325 -23.23 -17.00 25.67
CA ILE A 325 -22.16 -16.88 24.69
C ILE A 325 -22.50 -17.67 23.42
N LEU A 326 -22.88 -18.95 23.56
CA LEU A 326 -23.21 -19.82 22.43
C LEU A 326 -24.47 -19.34 21.68
N GLY A 327 -25.48 -18.83 22.40
CA GLY A 327 -26.65 -18.18 21.80
C GLY A 327 -26.29 -16.90 21.03
N SER A 328 -25.31 -16.14 21.51
CA SER A 328 -24.79 -14.95 20.82
C SER A 328 -24.07 -15.34 19.53
N CYS A 329 -23.25 -16.40 19.56
CA CYS A 329 -22.63 -16.96 18.36
C CYS A 329 -23.67 -17.36 17.32
N GLN A 330 -24.73 -18.06 17.72
CA GLN A 330 -25.80 -18.44 16.80
C GLN A 330 -26.54 -17.23 16.20
N SER A 331 -26.71 -16.17 16.99
CA SER A 331 -27.28 -14.90 16.53
C SER A 331 -26.38 -14.20 15.50
N VAL A 332 -25.06 -14.19 15.73
CA VAL A 332 -24.07 -13.66 14.78
C VAL A 332 -24.10 -14.40 13.45
N VAL A 333 -24.11 -15.74 13.49
CA VAL A 333 -24.17 -16.57 12.28
C VAL A 333 -25.46 -16.34 11.51
N SER A 334 -26.59 -16.21 12.22
CA SER A 334 -27.88 -15.89 11.62
C SER A 334 -27.88 -14.52 10.94
N ALA A 335 -27.29 -13.51 11.59
CA ALA A 335 -27.13 -12.18 11.02
C ALA A 335 -26.24 -12.18 9.76
N LEU A 336 -25.12 -12.92 9.77
CA LEU A 336 -24.24 -13.10 8.61
C LEU A 336 -24.97 -13.76 7.43
N GLY A 337 -25.75 -14.82 7.70
CA GLY A 337 -26.56 -15.50 6.69
C GLY A 337 -27.56 -14.57 6.00
N ALA A 338 -28.22 -13.72 6.79
CA ALA A 338 -29.23 -12.77 6.32
C ALA A 338 -28.65 -11.50 5.65
N LEU A 339 -27.37 -11.19 5.87
CA LEU A 339 -26.74 -9.94 5.44
C LEU A 339 -26.80 -9.73 3.92
N ARG A 340 -26.56 -10.81 3.13
CA ARG A 340 -26.66 -10.76 1.66
C ARG A 340 -28.09 -10.47 1.20
N ASN A 341 -29.09 -11.09 1.82
CA ASN A 341 -30.49 -10.88 1.43
C ASN A 341 -30.91 -9.45 1.76
N LYS A 342 -30.58 -8.92 2.93
CA LYS A 342 -30.95 -7.53 3.28
C LYS A 342 -30.23 -6.45 2.45
N LEU A 343 -29.04 -6.75 1.91
CA LEU A 343 -28.27 -5.82 1.06
C LEU A 343 -28.51 -6.02 -0.45
N GLY A 344 -28.84 -7.25 -0.85
CA GLY A 344 -29.06 -7.66 -2.25
C GLY A 344 -30.53 -7.66 -2.67
N ASP A 345 -31.48 -7.82 -1.74
CA ASP A 345 -32.93 -7.86 -2.00
C ASP A 345 -33.48 -6.42 -2.13
N ALA A 346 -32.93 -5.73 -3.12
CA ALA A 346 -33.45 -4.50 -3.69
C ALA A 346 -34.68 -4.79 -4.56
N HIS A 347 -35.69 -5.49 -4.01
CA HIS A 347 -37.06 -5.41 -4.50
C HIS A 347 -37.73 -4.07 -4.09
N SER A 348 -37.04 -3.20 -3.36
CA SER A 348 -37.42 -1.80 -3.24
C SER A 348 -37.07 -1.03 -4.52
N ILE A 349 -38.11 -0.67 -5.28
CA ILE A 349 -38.11 0.18 -6.48
C ILE A 349 -37.75 1.66 -6.15
N GLY A 350 -37.11 1.93 -5.01
CA GLY A 350 -36.86 3.26 -4.47
C GLY A 350 -35.42 3.79 -4.70
N PRO A 351 -35.22 5.12 -4.73
CA PRO A 351 -33.95 5.77 -5.10
C PRO A 351 -32.82 5.67 -4.05
N LYS A 352 -33.02 5.03 -2.90
CA LYS A 352 -32.02 4.89 -1.82
C LYS A 352 -31.61 3.42 -1.63
N ARG A 353 -30.68 2.92 -2.45
CA ARG A 353 -30.00 1.64 -2.20
C ARG A 353 -28.92 1.83 -1.14
N VAL A 354 -28.99 1.10 -0.03
CA VAL A 354 -27.90 1.05 0.95
C VAL A 354 -26.87 0.04 0.47
N ARG A 355 -25.73 0.52 -0.04
CA ARG A 355 -24.60 -0.34 -0.40
C ARG A 355 -23.71 -0.58 0.82
N PRO A 356 -23.20 -1.80 1.04
CA PRO A 356 -22.19 -2.03 2.07
C PRO A 356 -20.93 -1.22 1.77
N ALA A 357 -20.24 -0.82 2.83
CA ALA A 357 -19.02 -0.03 2.80
C ALA A 357 -17.89 -0.92 3.33
N ALA A 358 -16.63 -0.52 3.13
CA ALA A 358 -15.46 -1.29 3.55
C ALA A 358 -15.55 -1.75 5.02
N ARG A 359 -15.94 -0.86 5.95
CA ARG A 359 -16.15 -1.19 7.37
C ARG A 359 -17.18 -2.31 7.63
N HIS A 360 -18.22 -2.42 6.78
CA HIS A 360 -19.24 -3.47 6.91
C HIS A 360 -18.68 -4.82 6.44
N ALA A 361 -17.90 -4.82 5.35
CA ALA A 361 -17.21 -6.01 4.88
C ALA A 361 -16.14 -6.48 5.86
N GLU A 362 -15.37 -5.54 6.42
CA GLU A 362 -14.38 -5.82 7.44
C GLU A 362 -15.00 -6.52 8.66
N LEU A 363 -16.09 -5.97 9.22
CA LEU A 363 -16.80 -6.61 10.32
C LEU A 363 -17.30 -8.02 9.95
N ALA A 364 -17.91 -8.18 8.77
CA ALA A 364 -18.45 -9.47 8.35
C ALA A 364 -17.35 -10.54 8.18
N VAL A 365 -16.22 -10.17 7.56
CA VAL A 365 -15.06 -11.05 7.38
C VAL A 365 -14.45 -11.43 8.73
N ASN A 366 -14.29 -10.47 9.65
CA ASN A 366 -13.72 -10.74 10.96
C ASN A 366 -14.63 -11.66 11.78
N LEU A 367 -15.95 -11.40 11.80
CA LEU A 367 -16.91 -12.29 12.47
C LEU A 367 -16.90 -13.71 11.89
N ALA A 368 -16.92 -13.85 10.57
CA ALA A 368 -16.86 -15.16 9.92
C ALA A 368 -15.54 -15.89 10.18
N GLY A 369 -14.41 -15.18 10.13
CA GLY A 369 -13.09 -15.72 10.44
C GLY A 369 -12.97 -16.18 11.89
N THR A 370 -13.39 -15.36 12.85
CA THR A 370 -13.40 -15.73 14.28
C THR A 370 -14.28 -16.96 14.54
N MET A 371 -15.50 -16.98 13.99
CA MET A 371 -16.39 -18.13 14.12
C MET A 371 -15.79 -19.40 13.49
N SER A 372 -15.17 -19.28 12.32
CA SER A 372 -14.53 -20.40 11.63
C SER A 372 -13.38 -20.97 12.46
N THR A 373 -12.48 -20.11 12.95
CA THR A 373 -11.35 -20.51 13.81
C THR A 373 -11.84 -21.18 15.09
N PHE A 374 -12.90 -20.65 15.73
CA PHE A 374 -13.47 -21.27 16.92
C PHE A 374 -14.01 -22.68 16.65
N LEU A 375 -14.76 -22.88 15.55
CA LEU A 375 -15.29 -24.19 15.17
C LEU A 375 -14.17 -25.19 14.86
N ILE A 376 -13.16 -24.76 14.09
CA ILE A 376 -11.98 -25.55 13.74
C ILE A 376 -11.22 -25.98 15.01
N ALA A 377 -10.93 -25.04 15.91
CA ALA A 377 -10.22 -25.34 17.15
C ALA A 377 -11.01 -26.31 18.05
N THR A 378 -12.33 -26.15 18.11
CA THR A 378 -13.22 -27.05 18.86
C THR A 378 -13.20 -28.46 18.25
N TRP A 379 -13.23 -28.57 16.93
CA TRP A 379 -13.17 -29.84 16.22
C TRP A 379 -11.82 -30.55 16.42
N ALA A 380 -10.69 -29.84 16.27
CA ALA A 380 -9.36 -30.38 16.52
C ALA A 380 -9.22 -30.93 17.95
N ASN A 381 -9.66 -30.16 18.95
CA ASN A 381 -9.65 -30.60 20.35
C ASN A 381 -10.55 -31.81 20.60
N LYS A 382 -11.65 -31.96 19.85
CA LYS A 382 -12.54 -33.13 19.97
C LYS A 382 -11.87 -34.38 19.43
N ASN A 383 -11.19 -34.27 18.29
CA ASN A 383 -10.48 -35.39 17.66
C ASN A 383 -9.20 -35.79 18.40
N ASP A 384 -8.50 -34.85 19.04
CA ASP A 384 -7.32 -35.14 19.86
C ASP A 384 -7.66 -35.88 21.18
N ASN A 385 -8.92 -35.80 21.63
CA ASN A 385 -9.42 -36.43 22.87
C ASN A 385 -10.19 -37.75 22.63
N THR A 386 -10.25 -38.21 21.38
CA THR A 386 -10.79 -39.53 20.98
C THR A 386 -9.67 -40.41 20.47
#